data_AF-A0A6M2DI88-F1
#
_entry.id   AF-A0A6M2DI88-F1
#
_cell.length_a   1.000
_cell.length_b   1.000
_cell.length_c   1.000
_cell.angle_alpha   90.00
_cell.angle_beta   90.00
_cell.angle_gamma   90.00
#
_symmetry.space_group_name_H-M   'P 1'
#
loop_
_entity.id
_entity.type
_entity.pdbx_description
1 polymer ?
#
loop_
_entity_poly.entity_id
_entity_poly.type
_entity_poly.pdbx_seq_one_letter_code
_entity_poly.pdbx_strand_id
1 'polypeptide(L)'
;VNRVRSDIARNWILHHDNAPCHTALSVLQYLAFTGIYVQHRLIRPIYHPPIFLYPRTKSVVKRTHFESIEDIRATVTRVLCGHPSPSVPEILRSM
;
A
#
# COMPACT_ATOMS: atom_id res chain seq x y z
N VAL A 1 -9.51 13.57 -8.09
CA VAL A 1 -9.80 13.68 -6.64
C VAL A 1 -9.00 12.61 -5.92
N ASN A 2 -8.13 13.00 -4.99
CA ASN A 2 -7.32 12.05 -4.23
C ASN A 2 -8.23 11.31 -3.23
N ARG A 3 -8.28 9.99 -3.32
CA ARG A 3 -9.06 9.15 -2.39
C ARG A 3 -8.25 8.94 -1.12
N VAL A 4 -8.29 9.92 -0.22
CA VAL A 4 -7.67 9.86 1.11
C VAL A 4 -8.77 9.92 2.15
N ARG A 5 -8.63 9.17 3.25
CA ARG A 5 -9.57 9.28 4.36
C ARG A 5 -9.51 10.68 4.97
N SER A 6 -10.67 11.28 5.24
CA SER A 6 -10.77 12.66 5.68
C SER A 6 -10.04 12.95 6.99
N ASP A 7 -9.93 11.95 7.87
CA ASP A 7 -9.24 12.02 9.17
C ASP A 7 -7.72 12.17 9.08
N ILE A 8 -7.09 11.73 7.98
CA ILE A 8 -5.64 11.83 7.77
C ILE A 8 -5.26 12.75 6.61
N ALA A 9 -6.25 13.34 5.92
CA ALA A 9 -6.05 14.06 4.66
C ALA A 9 -5.06 15.23 4.74
N ARG A 10 -4.85 15.82 5.93
CA ARG A 10 -3.94 16.95 6.12
C ARG A 10 -2.48 16.56 6.36
N ASN A 11 -2.23 15.38 6.92
CA ASN A 11 -0.93 15.00 7.47
C ASN A 11 -0.41 13.64 6.97
N TRP A 12 -1.05 13.06 5.95
CA TRP A 12 -0.62 11.78 5.41
C TRP A 12 0.69 11.92 4.63
N ILE A 13 1.56 10.92 4.77
CA ILE A 13 2.86 10.83 4.10
C ILE A 13 2.84 9.57 3.24
N LEU A 14 3.32 9.69 2.01
CA LEU A 14 3.43 8.56 1.09
C LEU A 14 4.68 7.74 1.43
N HIS A 15 4.47 6.46 1.77
CA HIS A 15 5.52 5.48 2.04
C HIS A 15 5.51 4.44 0.91
N HIS A 16 6.48 4.50 0.00
CA HIS A 16 6.67 3.53 -1.10
C HIS A 16 8.16 3.14 -1.25
N ASP A 17 8.45 2.14 -2.08
CA ASP A 17 9.80 1.73 -2.42
C ASP A 17 10.43 2.62 -3.51
N ASN A 18 11.72 2.44 -3.80
CA ASN A 18 12.48 3.23 -4.77
C ASN A 18 12.46 2.62 -6.18
N ALA A 19 11.35 2.00 -6.58
CA ALA A 19 11.22 1.46 -7.94
C ALA A 19 11.41 2.60 -8.96
N PRO A 20 12.07 2.37 -10.11
CA PRO A 20 12.37 3.44 -11.08
C PRO A 20 11.15 4.25 -11.54
N CYS A 21 9.97 3.61 -11.59
CA CYS A 21 8.72 4.28 -11.90
C CYS A 21 8.26 5.27 -10.82
N HIS A 22 8.55 5.02 -9.54
CA HIS A 22 8.20 5.94 -8.44
C HIS A 22 9.12 7.17 -8.39
N THR A 23 10.35 7.05 -8.90
CA THR A 23 11.32 8.15 -8.99
C THR A 23 11.32 8.88 -10.34
N ALA A 24 10.44 8.49 -11.26
CA ALA A 24 10.34 9.14 -12.57
C ALA A 24 9.96 10.62 -12.43
N LEU A 25 10.52 11.49 -13.26
CA LEU A 25 10.31 12.95 -13.18
C LEU A 25 8.83 13.33 -13.19
N SER A 26 8.02 12.70 -14.03
CA SER A 26 6.58 12.95 -14.11
C SER A 26 5.84 12.63 -12.80
N VAL A 27 6.27 11.58 -12.09
CA VAL A 27 5.71 11.21 -10.77
C VAL A 27 6.15 12.21 -9.72
N LEU A 28 7.43 12.59 -9.68
CA LEU A 28 7.94 13.59 -8.75
C LEU A 28 7.26 14.96 -8.94
N GLN A 29 7.04 15.38 -10.18
CA GLN A 29 6.30 16.60 -10.52
C GLN A 29 4.86 16.55 -10.03
N TYR A 30 4.17 15.41 -10.23
CA TYR A 30 2.80 15.22 -9.74
C TYR A 30 2.73 15.28 -8.21
N LEU A 31 3.65 14.63 -7.51
CA LEU A 31 3.71 14.61 -6.05
C LEU A 31 3.99 16.02 -5.49
N ALA A 32 4.90 16.76 -6.11
CA ALA A 32 5.17 18.16 -5.75
C ALA A 32 3.95 19.06 -5.98
N PHE A 33 3.29 18.94 -7.14
CA PHE A 33 2.09 19.72 -7.48
C PHE A 33 0.93 19.45 -6.52
N THR A 34 0.77 18.21 -6.07
CA THR A 34 -0.29 17.80 -5.14
C THR A 34 0.05 18.02 -3.67
N GLY A 35 1.28 18.45 -3.35
CA GLY A 35 1.75 18.66 -1.98
C GLY A 35 1.86 17.36 -1.18
N ILE A 36 2.04 16.22 -1.84
CA ILE A 36 2.17 14.92 -1.18
C ILE A 36 3.63 14.72 -0.77
N TYR A 37 3.87 14.66 0.54
CA TYR A 37 5.20 14.37 1.08
C TYR A 37 5.51 12.88 0.96
N VAL A 38 6.71 12.56 0.47
CA VAL A 38 7.23 11.19 0.40
C VAL A 38 8.22 10.95 1.53
N GLN A 39 8.06 9.84 2.26
CA GLN A 39 9.05 9.42 3.24
C GLN A 39 10.27 8.84 2.51
N HIS A 40 11.31 9.65 2.33
CA HIS A 40 12.53 9.24 1.65
C HIS A 40 13.35 8.25 2.50
N ARG A 41 13.46 6.98 2.07
CA ARG A 41 14.34 5.98 2.70
C ARG A 41 15.63 5.82 1.92
N LEU A 42 16.70 6.41 2.44
CA LEU A 42 18.08 6.15 2.01
C LEU A 42 18.47 4.74 2.46
N ILE A 43 18.15 3.73 1.65
CA ILE A 43 18.75 2.38 1.68
C ILE A 43 18.71 1.72 3.08
N ARG A 44 17.60 1.06 3.44
CA ARG A 44 17.61 -0.13 4.33
C ARG A 44 16.29 -0.93 4.25
N PRO A 45 16.33 -2.28 4.18
CA PRO A 45 15.15 -3.14 4.31
C PRO A 45 14.81 -3.23 5.82
N ILE A 46 13.59 -3.47 6.32
CA ILE A 46 12.80 -4.71 6.26
C ILE A 46 11.35 -4.43 6.72
N TYR A 47 10.87 -3.17 6.75
CA TYR A 47 9.53 -2.88 7.30
C TYR A 47 8.78 -1.92 6.39
N HIS A 48 8.04 -2.52 5.48
CA HIS A 48 7.11 -1.85 4.57
C HIS A 48 5.72 -2.44 4.88
N PRO A 49 4.63 -1.65 4.89
CA PRO A 49 3.26 -2.17 5.07
C PRO A 49 2.93 -3.43 4.24
N PRO A 50 3.46 -3.59 3.00
CA PRO A 50 3.22 -4.80 2.23
C PRO A 50 3.75 -6.11 2.83
N ILE A 51 4.67 -6.07 3.82
CA ILE A 51 5.15 -7.26 4.52
C ILE A 51 4.04 -7.90 5.36
N PHE A 52 3.08 -7.11 5.82
CA PHE A 52 1.89 -7.61 6.50
C PHE A 52 0.79 -8.02 5.51
N LEU A 53 0.61 -7.24 4.44
CA LEU A 53 -0.51 -7.41 3.51
C LEU A 53 -0.30 -8.56 2.52
N TYR A 54 0.89 -8.64 1.91
CA TYR A 54 1.15 -9.59 0.84
C TYR A 54 1.12 -11.05 1.29
N PRO A 55 1.63 -11.47 2.45
CA PRO A 55 1.51 -12.88 2.87
C PRO A 55 0.05 -13.35 2.96
N ARG A 56 -0.86 -12.46 3.37
CA ARG A 56 -2.28 -12.77 3.53
C ARG A 56 -2.99 -12.93 2.20
N THR A 57 -2.86 -11.96 1.31
CA THR A 57 -3.44 -12.08 -0.04
C THR A 57 -2.77 -13.19 -0.84
N LYS A 58 -1.45 -13.37 -0.69
CA LYS A 58 -0.71 -14.47 -1.30
C LYS A 58 -1.18 -15.83 -0.81
N SER A 59 -1.58 -15.98 0.44
CA SER A 59 -2.06 -17.27 0.98
C SER A 59 -3.31 -17.79 0.26
N VAL A 60 -4.22 -16.90 -0.18
CA VAL A 60 -5.45 -17.28 -0.89
C VAL A 60 -5.26 -17.36 -2.40
N VAL A 61 -4.27 -16.66 -2.94
CA VAL A 61 -3.98 -16.67 -4.39
C VAL A 61 -3.04 -17.83 -4.76
N LYS A 62 -2.07 -18.16 -3.91
CA LYS A 62 -1.04 -19.15 -4.22
C LYS A 62 -1.68 -20.55 -4.30
N ARG A 63 -1.38 -21.28 -5.39
CA ARG A 63 -1.87 -22.64 -5.68
C ARG A 63 -3.37 -22.71 -6.00
N THR A 64 -4.03 -21.58 -6.23
CA THR A 64 -5.43 -21.51 -6.66
C THR A 64 -5.46 -21.23 -8.16
N HIS A 65 -6.16 -22.05 -8.94
CA HIS A 65 -6.50 -21.73 -10.32
C HIS A 65 -7.72 -20.82 -10.33
N PHE A 66 -7.65 -19.70 -11.06
CA PHE A 66 -8.76 -18.77 -11.22
C PHE A 66 -9.15 -18.75 -12.70
N GLU A 67 -10.44 -18.85 -12.96
CA GLU A 67 -10.99 -18.83 -14.32
C GLU A 67 -11.01 -17.40 -14.90
N SER A 68 -11.05 -16.38 -14.03
CA SER A 68 -11.16 -14.98 -14.43
C SER A 68 -10.42 -14.01 -13.50
N ILE A 69 -10.21 -12.79 -13.98
CA ILE A 69 -9.65 -11.68 -13.18
C ILE A 69 -10.66 -11.26 -12.10
N GLU A 70 -11.95 -11.39 -12.39
CA GLU A 70 -13.05 -11.09 -11.49
C GLU A 70 -13.00 -11.98 -10.25
N ASP A 71 -12.68 -13.27 -10.42
CA ASP A 71 -12.54 -14.22 -9.32
C ASP A 71 -11.33 -13.90 -8.43
N ILE A 72 -10.21 -13.47 -9.04
CA ILE A 72 -9.04 -12.98 -8.31
C ILE A 72 -9.42 -11.74 -7.50
N ARG A 73 -10.10 -10.76 -8.12
CA ARG A 73 -10.53 -9.53 -7.47
C ARG A 73 -11.45 -9.83 -6.30
N ALA A 74 -12.50 -10.63 -6.50
CA ALA A 74 -13.46 -10.99 -5.45
C ALA A 74 -12.76 -11.69 -4.28
N THR A 75 -11.84 -12.61 -4.57
CA THR A 75 -11.09 -13.36 -3.55
C THR A 75 -10.18 -12.45 -2.74
N VAL A 76 -9.40 -11.59 -3.40
CA VAL A 76 -8.51 -10.63 -2.73
C VAL A 76 -9.33 -9.60 -1.94
N THR A 77 -10.39 -9.03 -2.51
CA THR A 77 -11.28 -8.09 -1.82
C THR A 77 -11.88 -8.70 -0.56
N ARG A 78 -12.31 -9.97 -0.59
CA ARG A 78 -12.82 -10.65 0.60
C ARG A 78 -11.78 -10.75 1.72
N VAL A 79 -10.52 -11.05 1.39
CA VAL A 79 -9.43 -11.07 2.39
C VAL A 79 -9.15 -9.68 2.95
N LEU A 80 -9.22 -8.64 2.11
CA LEU A 80 -8.98 -7.26 2.52
C LEU A 80 -10.13 -6.71 3.39
N CYS A 81 -11.38 -7.05 3.08
CA CYS A 81 -12.56 -6.58 3.81
C CYS A 81 -12.88 -7.41 5.07
N GLY A 82 -12.54 -8.70 5.07
CA GLY A 82 -12.84 -9.62 6.18
C GLY A 82 -11.91 -9.51 7.39
N HIS A 83 -10.87 -8.68 7.31
CA HIS A 83 -9.98 -8.42 8.43
C HIS A 83 -10.42 -7.13 9.13
N PRO A 84 -10.67 -7.11 10.46
CA PRO A 84 -10.77 -5.84 11.18
C PRO A 84 -9.49 -5.07 10.89
N SER A 85 -9.60 -3.80 10.47
CA SER A 85 -8.39 -2.99 10.31
C SER A 85 -7.59 -3.12 11.59
N PRO A 86 -6.36 -3.67 11.58
CA PRO A 86 -5.49 -3.50 12.71
C PRO A 86 -5.40 -1.99 12.87
N SER A 87 -5.47 -1.52 14.11
CA SER A 87 -5.30 -0.11 14.33
C SER A 87 -3.98 0.27 13.64
N VAL A 88 -4.02 1.20 12.68
CA VAL A 88 -2.82 1.74 12.02
C VAL A 88 -1.70 2.02 13.05
N PRO A 89 -2.02 2.43 14.31
CA PRO A 89 -1.08 2.43 15.43
C PRO A 89 -0.27 1.15 15.68
N GLU A 90 -0.84 -0.06 15.65
CA GLU A 90 -0.08 -1.31 15.92
C GLU A 90 0.95 -1.62 14.84
N ILE A 91 0.60 -1.38 13.57
CA ILE A 91 1.53 -1.58 12.45
C ILE A 91 2.66 -0.55 12.54
N LEU A 92 2.34 0.73 12.80
CA LEU A 92 3.33 1.79 12.93
C LEU A 92 4.19 1.67 14.20
N ARG A 93 3.66 1.14 15.31
CA ARG A 93 4.44 0.87 16.56
C ARG A 93 5.46 -0.25 16.40
N SER A 94 5.31 -1.09 15.39
CA SER A 94 6.26 -2.15 15.03
C SER A 94 7.33 -1.71 14.02
N MET A 95 7.27 -0.46 13.53
CA MET A 95 8.18 0.16 12.55
C MET A 95 9.21 1.08 13.20
#